data_AF-T0ZGE0-F1
#
_entry.id   AF-T0ZGE0-F1
#
_cell.length_a   1.000
_cell.length_b   1.000
_cell.length_c   1.000
_cell.angle_alpha   90.00
_cell.angle_beta   90.00
_cell.angle_gamma   90.00
#
_symmetry.space_group_name_H-M   'P 1'
#
loop_
_entity.id
_entity.type
_entity.pdbx_description
1 polymer ?
#
loop_
_entity_poly.entity_id
_entity_poly.type
_entity_poly.pdbx_seq_one_letter_code
_entity_poly.pdbx_strand_id
1 'polypeptide(L)'
;MLGWGFSPAKAALTVELARIMYPFILIVSLAALVMGMLNARNVFGLPALASSFFNLGTIIAGAGLGWWLDPHFGPKATVGLAIGTLIGGLLQLGVQIPRLRRFGYRFRPDFRWRDSRVKAILLIMGPSLIAASSVQVNVVVNSGFASLLGNGPITWLQYAFRLMQFPLGMFGVAFGTVALPMLARMAAAGNHEGFRTELARGLRLVLLLTVPAAIGLIMLAGPIVSVLYQHGRFSAHDALET
;
A
#
# COMPACT_ATOMS: atom_id res chain seq x y z
N MET A 1 -14.29 15.24 0.73
CA MET A 1 -15.25 15.48 -0.36
C MET A 1 -15.77 14.13 -0.82
N LEU A 2 -17.01 13.78 -0.44
CA LEU A 2 -17.73 12.68 -1.08
C LEU A 2 -17.96 13.12 -2.54
N GLY A 3 -17.64 12.26 -3.50
CA GLY A 3 -17.53 12.62 -4.92
C GLY A 3 -18.76 13.35 -5.47
N TRP A 4 -18.53 14.20 -6.47
CA TRP A 4 -19.60 14.94 -7.14
C TRP A 4 -20.50 13.92 -7.87
N GLY A 5 -21.81 13.95 -7.63
CA GLY A 5 -22.79 13.10 -8.34
C GLY A 5 -23.23 11.79 -7.67
N PHE A 6 -23.00 11.58 -6.37
CA PHE A 6 -23.52 10.39 -5.67
C PHE A 6 -25.04 10.44 -5.49
N SER A 7 -25.75 9.32 -5.74
CA SER A 7 -27.15 9.19 -5.34
C SER A 7 -27.29 9.18 -3.80
N PRO A 8 -28.42 9.62 -3.23
CA PRO A 8 -28.61 9.68 -1.78
C PRO A 8 -28.32 8.35 -1.06
N ALA A 9 -28.70 7.24 -1.67
CA ALA A 9 -28.44 5.89 -1.15
C ALA A 9 -26.93 5.52 -1.14
N LYS A 10 -26.19 5.88 -2.20
CA LYS A 10 -24.73 5.66 -2.24
C LYS A 10 -24.00 6.55 -1.26
N ALA A 11 -24.45 7.80 -1.09
CA ALA A 11 -23.90 8.72 -0.10
C ALA A 11 -24.08 8.18 1.33
N ALA A 12 -25.28 7.69 1.66
CA ALA A 12 -25.56 7.09 2.97
C ALA A 12 -24.68 5.86 3.25
N LEU A 13 -24.57 4.93 2.31
CA LEU A 13 -23.70 3.76 2.44
C LEU A 13 -22.23 4.17 2.61
N THR A 14 -21.77 5.17 1.88
CA THR A 14 -20.37 5.64 1.99
C THR A 14 -20.09 6.25 3.37
N VAL A 15 -21.05 7.00 3.93
CA VAL A 15 -20.94 7.54 5.29
C VAL A 15 -20.88 6.43 6.33
N GLU A 16 -21.68 5.38 6.17
CA GLU A 16 -21.67 4.22 7.06
C GLU A 16 -20.31 3.50 7.02
N LEU A 17 -19.83 3.16 5.81
CA LEU A 17 -18.52 2.52 5.63
C LEU A 17 -17.39 3.39 6.19
N ALA A 18 -17.44 4.71 5.98
CA ALA A 18 -16.44 5.62 6.53
C ALA A 18 -16.44 5.64 8.06
N ARG A 19 -17.60 5.57 8.71
CA ARG A 19 -17.68 5.46 10.18
C ARG A 19 -17.08 4.16 10.69
N ILE A 20 -17.37 3.04 10.01
CA ILE A 20 -16.81 1.73 10.34
C ILE A 20 -15.30 1.73 10.17
N MET A 21 -14.79 2.31 9.08
CA MET A 21 -13.36 2.35 8.79
C MET A 21 -12.61 3.42 9.59
N TYR A 22 -13.27 4.33 10.31
CA TYR A 22 -12.60 5.40 11.04
C TYR A 22 -11.52 4.89 12.04
N PRO A 23 -11.78 3.85 12.86
CA PRO A 23 -10.77 3.28 13.76
C PRO A 23 -9.57 2.66 13.02
N PHE A 24 -9.71 2.31 11.74
CA PHE A 24 -8.63 1.75 10.93
C PHE A 24 -7.43 2.69 10.87
N ILE A 25 -7.66 4.01 10.82
CA ILE A 25 -6.58 5.02 10.78
C ILE A 25 -5.67 4.91 12.01
N LEU A 26 -6.25 4.70 13.20
CA LEU A 26 -5.47 4.50 14.42
C LEU A 26 -4.67 3.20 14.36
N ILE A 27 -5.32 2.11 13.93
CA ILE A 27 -4.71 0.78 13.86
C ILE A 27 -3.53 0.76 12.89
N VAL A 28 -3.72 1.29 11.67
CA VAL A 28 -2.65 1.33 10.65
C VAL A 28 -1.52 2.26 11.06
N SER A 29 -1.83 3.38 11.74
CA SER A 29 -0.80 4.29 12.27
C SER A 29 0.05 3.62 13.35
N LEU A 30 -0.59 2.88 14.27
CA LEU A 30 0.13 2.10 15.28
C LEU A 30 0.95 0.97 14.64
N ALA A 31 0.42 0.29 13.62
CA ALA A 31 1.13 -0.75 12.90
C ALA A 31 2.37 -0.19 12.18
N ALA A 32 2.24 0.96 11.52
CA ALA A 32 3.35 1.67 10.89
C ALA A 32 4.41 2.12 11.90
N LEU A 33 4.00 2.58 13.08
CA LEU A 33 4.91 2.93 14.16
C LEU A 33 5.72 1.72 14.64
N VAL A 34 5.05 0.58 14.90
CA VAL A 34 5.72 -0.67 15.29
C VAL A 34 6.67 -1.15 14.20
N MET A 35 6.26 -1.08 12.92
CA MET A 35 7.11 -1.38 11.77
C MET A 35 8.36 -0.51 11.75
N GLY A 36 8.22 0.81 11.95
CA GLY A 36 9.35 1.73 12.03
C GLY A 36 10.33 1.38 13.16
N MET A 37 9.81 1.03 14.34
CA MET A 37 10.61 0.58 15.48
C MET A 37 11.38 -0.72 15.19
N LEU A 38 10.75 -1.69 14.53
CA LEU A 38 11.38 -2.96 14.14
C LEU A 38 12.45 -2.74 13.06
N ASN A 39 12.17 -1.90 12.06
CA ASN A 39 13.12 -1.53 11.01
C ASN A 39 14.36 -0.85 11.58
N ALA A 40 14.21 0.04 12.57
CA ALA A 40 15.33 0.66 13.27
C ALA A 40 16.22 -0.35 14.03
N ARG A 41 15.72 -1.56 14.29
CA ARG A 41 16.46 -2.68 14.89
C ARG A 41 16.89 -3.72 13.86
N ASN A 42 16.91 -3.36 12.56
CA ASN A 42 17.24 -4.23 11.43
C ASN A 42 16.34 -5.47 11.28
N VAL A 43 15.11 -5.41 11.78
CA VAL A 43 14.12 -6.48 11.62
C VAL A 43 13.13 -6.10 10.52
N PHE A 44 13.42 -6.51 9.28
CA PHE A 44 12.61 -6.16 8.10
C PHE A 44 11.57 -7.23 7.72
N GLY A 45 11.88 -8.51 7.98
CA GLY A 45 11.06 -9.64 7.52
C GLY A 45 9.67 -9.71 8.17
N LEU A 46 9.58 -9.49 9.49
CA LEU A 46 8.29 -9.56 10.19
C LEU A 46 7.35 -8.40 9.80
N PRO A 47 7.80 -7.14 9.70
CA PRO A 47 6.95 -6.07 9.17
C PRO A 47 6.51 -6.31 7.72
N ALA A 48 7.37 -6.87 6.87
CA ALA A 48 6.99 -7.22 5.50
C ALA A 48 5.87 -8.27 5.47
N LEU A 49 5.96 -9.30 6.31
CA LEU A 49 4.92 -10.33 6.45
C LEU A 49 3.63 -9.80 7.08
N ALA A 50 3.68 -8.76 7.91
CA ALA A 50 2.51 -8.18 8.55
C ALA A 50 1.47 -7.68 7.53
N SER A 51 1.92 -7.15 6.38
CA SER A 51 1.04 -6.77 5.26
C SER A 51 0.31 -7.98 4.66
N SER A 52 0.94 -9.17 4.65
CA SER A 52 0.26 -10.40 4.24
C SER A 52 -0.86 -10.77 5.21
N PHE A 53 -0.64 -10.63 6.52
CA PHE A 53 -1.69 -10.84 7.53
C PHE A 53 -2.82 -9.82 7.42
N PHE A 54 -2.52 -8.56 7.06
CA PHE A 54 -3.54 -7.57 6.72
C PHE A 54 -4.44 -8.05 5.58
N ASN A 55 -3.82 -8.48 4.47
CA ASN A 55 -4.55 -8.94 3.29
C ASN A 55 -5.36 -10.20 3.59
N LEU A 56 -4.75 -11.19 4.25
CA LEU A 56 -5.43 -12.44 4.62
C LEU A 56 -6.59 -12.17 5.58
N GLY A 57 -6.41 -11.31 6.58
CA GLY A 57 -7.49 -10.91 7.48
C GLY A 57 -8.63 -10.24 6.75
N THR A 58 -8.31 -9.30 5.86
CA THR A 58 -9.31 -8.58 5.06
C THR A 58 -10.08 -9.52 4.15
N ILE A 59 -9.39 -10.47 3.49
CA ILE A 59 -10.02 -11.42 2.58
C ILE A 59 -10.85 -12.45 3.35
N ILE A 60 -10.27 -13.14 4.34
CA ILE A 60 -10.94 -14.23 5.06
C ILE A 60 -12.08 -13.68 5.90
N ALA A 61 -11.84 -12.64 6.70
CA ALA A 61 -12.87 -12.06 7.55
C ALA A 61 -13.85 -11.23 6.72
N GLY A 62 -13.37 -10.47 5.73
CA GLY A 62 -14.25 -9.63 4.90
C GLY A 62 -15.15 -10.42 3.96
N ALA A 63 -14.62 -11.44 3.28
CA ALA A 63 -15.43 -12.33 2.44
C ALA A 63 -16.29 -13.26 3.30
N GLY A 64 -15.79 -13.77 4.43
CA GLY A 64 -16.56 -14.60 5.36
C GLY A 64 -17.74 -13.86 5.97
N LEU A 65 -17.51 -12.65 6.50
CA LEU A 65 -18.58 -11.79 7.05
C LEU A 65 -19.49 -11.26 5.93
N GLY A 66 -18.92 -10.93 4.76
CA GLY A 66 -19.69 -10.51 3.60
C GLY A 66 -20.67 -11.58 3.14
N TRP A 67 -20.21 -12.83 3.02
CA TRP A 67 -21.05 -13.98 2.71
C TRP A 67 -22.10 -14.27 3.79
N TRP A 68 -21.73 -14.11 5.07
CA TRP A 68 -22.66 -14.31 6.19
C TRP A 68 -23.76 -13.24 6.25
N LEU A 69 -23.41 -11.98 5.97
CA LEU A 69 -24.34 -10.84 5.98
C LEU A 69 -25.23 -10.81 4.72
N ASP A 70 -24.68 -11.20 3.58
CA ASP A 70 -25.35 -11.19 2.28
C ASP A 70 -24.76 -12.27 1.36
N PRO A 71 -25.39 -13.46 1.30
CA PRO A 71 -24.89 -14.58 0.49
C PRO A 71 -24.81 -14.28 -1.01
N HIS A 72 -25.52 -13.25 -1.49
CA HIS A 72 -25.53 -12.82 -2.89
C HIS A 72 -24.53 -11.69 -3.19
N PHE A 73 -23.66 -11.32 -2.24
CA PHE A 73 -22.70 -10.22 -2.39
C PHE A 73 -23.34 -8.88 -2.80
N GLY A 74 -24.48 -8.56 -2.18
CA GLY A 74 -25.14 -7.27 -2.35
C GLY A 74 -24.49 -6.12 -1.56
N PRO A 75 -25.18 -4.97 -1.41
CA PRO A 75 -24.66 -3.78 -0.73
C PRO A 75 -24.26 -4.00 0.73
N LYS A 76 -24.76 -5.05 1.38
CA LYS A 76 -24.40 -5.39 2.77
C LYS A 76 -23.08 -6.17 2.86
N ALA A 77 -22.63 -6.81 1.77
CA ALA A 77 -21.33 -7.48 1.74
C ALA A 77 -20.15 -6.49 1.82
N THR A 78 -20.34 -5.24 1.37
CA THR A 78 -19.31 -4.19 1.52
C THR A 78 -19.09 -3.78 2.98
N VAL A 79 -20.13 -3.88 3.82
CA VAL A 79 -20.00 -3.70 5.27
C VAL A 79 -19.13 -4.82 5.86
N GLY A 80 -19.34 -6.07 5.40
CA GLY A 80 -18.47 -7.21 5.73
C GLY A 80 -17.00 -6.95 5.40
N LEU A 81 -16.71 -6.43 4.20
CA LEU A 81 -15.36 -6.03 3.79
C LEU A 81 -14.76 -4.89 4.63
N ALA A 82 -15.56 -3.90 5.02
CA ALA A 82 -15.10 -2.80 5.89
C ALA A 82 -14.70 -3.33 7.28
N ILE A 83 -15.48 -4.24 7.86
CA ILE A 83 -15.15 -4.91 9.12
C ILE A 83 -13.93 -5.81 8.95
N GLY A 84 -13.86 -6.57 7.84
CA GLY A 84 -12.70 -7.39 7.48
C GLY A 84 -11.41 -6.57 7.43
N THR A 85 -11.47 -5.34 6.91
CA THR A 85 -10.33 -4.41 6.86
C THR A 85 -9.86 -4.03 8.26
N LEU A 86 -10.76 -3.79 9.22
CA LEU A 86 -10.41 -3.56 10.62
C LEU A 86 -9.71 -4.77 11.23
N ILE A 87 -10.26 -5.96 11.00
CA ILE A 87 -9.69 -7.23 11.50
C ILE A 87 -8.31 -7.46 10.90
N GLY A 88 -8.14 -7.24 9.59
CA GLY A 88 -6.85 -7.27 8.92
C GLY A 88 -5.85 -6.31 9.55
N GLY A 89 -6.26 -5.08 9.84
CA GLY A 89 -5.40 -4.11 10.52
C GLY A 89 -4.98 -4.57 11.92
N LEU A 90 -5.90 -5.16 12.67
CA LEU A 90 -5.61 -5.72 14.00
C LEU A 90 -4.64 -6.90 13.92
N LEU A 91 -4.78 -7.78 12.93
CA LEU A 91 -3.83 -8.88 12.69
C LEU A 91 -2.45 -8.34 12.30
N GLN A 92 -2.39 -7.35 11.42
CA GLN A 92 -1.14 -6.68 11.02
C GLN A 92 -0.41 -6.09 12.22
N LEU A 93 -1.12 -5.42 13.12
CA LEU A 93 -0.55 -4.88 14.35
C LEU A 93 -0.16 -6.01 15.32
N GLY A 94 -1.05 -6.99 15.50
CA GLY A 94 -0.91 -8.09 16.45
C GLY A 94 0.28 -9.00 16.19
N VAL A 95 0.62 -9.26 14.93
CA VAL A 95 1.79 -10.09 14.56
C VAL A 95 3.11 -9.41 14.89
N GLN A 96 3.16 -8.07 14.86
CA GLN A 96 4.40 -7.32 15.09
C GLN A 96 4.68 -7.07 16.59
N ILE A 97 3.64 -6.93 17.42
CA ILE A 97 3.77 -6.61 18.85
C ILE A 97 4.62 -7.63 19.66
N PRO A 98 4.45 -8.97 19.51
CA PRO A 98 5.22 -9.94 20.28
C PRO A 98 6.73 -9.81 20.08
N ARG A 99 7.16 -9.53 18.84
CA ARG A 99 8.58 -9.35 18.52
C ARG A 99 9.12 -8.06 19.15
N LEU A 100 8.33 -7.00 19.15
CA LEU A 100 8.69 -5.75 19.81
C LEU A 100 8.84 -5.94 21.33
N ARG A 101 7.94 -6.72 21.97
CA ARG A 101 8.04 -7.07 23.40
C ARG A 101 9.30 -7.89 23.73
N ARG A 102 9.76 -8.76 22.83
CA ARG A 102 11.03 -9.51 23.01
C ARG A 102 12.25 -8.61 23.07
N PHE A 103 12.20 -7.42 22.46
CA PHE A 103 13.26 -6.41 22.57
C PHE A 103 13.17 -5.56 23.85
N GLY A 104 12.32 -5.95 24.81
CA GLY A 104 12.15 -5.25 26.09
C GLY A 104 11.26 -4.02 26.03
N TYR A 105 10.67 -3.71 24.88
CA TYR A 105 9.78 -2.56 24.76
C TYR A 105 8.42 -2.87 25.40
N ARG A 106 8.04 -2.03 26.36
CA ARG A 106 6.71 -2.04 26.98
C ARG A 106 6.04 -0.73 26.60
N PHE A 107 4.89 -0.83 25.93
CA PHE A 107 4.10 0.34 25.58
C PHE A 107 3.68 1.04 26.88
N ARG A 108 4.27 2.20 27.13
CA ARG A 108 3.91 3.10 28.23
C ARG A 108 3.53 4.42 27.59
N PRO A 109 2.27 4.87 27.72
CA PRO A 109 1.89 6.18 27.25
C PRO A 109 2.64 7.23 28.07
N ASP A 110 3.69 7.80 27.49
CA ASP A 110 4.46 8.89 28.06
C ASP A 110 4.28 10.12 27.16
N PHE A 111 3.57 11.13 27.65
CA PHE A 111 3.21 12.34 26.90
C PHE A 111 4.31 13.42 26.98
N ARG A 112 5.58 13.01 26.93
CA ARG A 112 6.74 13.93 26.98
C ARG A 112 7.07 14.52 25.62
N TRP A 113 6.13 15.30 25.08
CA TRP A 113 6.23 15.99 23.78
C TRP A 113 7.42 16.95 23.66
N ARG A 114 8.00 17.38 24.78
CA ARG A 114 9.14 18.32 24.84
C ARG A 114 10.51 17.63 24.76
N ASP A 115 10.59 16.31 24.59
CA ASP A 115 11.87 15.63 24.38
C ASP A 115 12.48 16.07 23.03
N SER A 116 13.76 16.44 23.04
CA SER A 116 14.51 16.87 21.86
C SER A 116 14.48 15.83 20.73
N ARG A 117 14.43 14.53 21.07
CA ARG A 117 14.32 13.43 20.10
C ARG A 117 12.97 13.39 19.40
N VAL A 118 11.87 13.68 20.11
CA VAL A 118 10.52 13.78 19.50
C VAL A 118 10.49 14.96 18.53
N LYS A 119 11.08 16.10 18.92
CA LYS A 119 11.18 17.28 18.05
C LYS A 119 11.99 17.00 16.78
N ALA A 120 13.11 16.28 16.90
CA ALA A 120 13.93 15.89 15.75
C ALA A 120 13.15 14.99 14.76
N ILE A 121 12.39 14.02 15.28
CA ILE A 121 11.53 13.16 14.45
C ILE A 121 10.47 14.01 13.73
N LEU A 122 9.76 14.88 14.46
CA LEU A 122 8.73 15.75 13.88
C LEU A 122 9.28 16.66 12.77
N LEU A 123 10.50 17.16 12.94
CA LEU A 123 11.17 17.99 11.93
C LEU A 123 11.45 17.21 10.64
N ILE A 124 11.86 15.93 10.75
CA ILE A 124 12.10 15.06 9.59
C ILE A 124 10.78 14.57 8.96
N MET A 125 9.73 14.40 9.77
CA MET A 125 8.40 14.00 9.28
C MET A 125 7.80 15.03 8.32
N GLY A 126 8.03 16.33 8.52
CA GLY A 126 7.51 17.39 7.65
C GLY A 126 7.88 17.19 6.17
N PRO A 127 9.17 17.16 5.81
CA PRO A 127 9.64 16.87 4.45
C PRO A 127 9.15 15.52 3.91
N SER A 128 9.17 14.46 4.73
CA SER A 128 8.71 13.14 4.31
C SER A 128 7.21 13.12 3.99
N LEU A 129 6.40 13.85 4.74
CA LEU A 129 4.96 13.96 4.50
C LEU A 129 4.68 14.73 3.22
N ILE A 130 5.42 15.80 2.93
CA ILE A 130 5.30 16.54 1.67
C ILE A 130 5.64 15.62 0.49
N ALA A 131 6.75 14.88 0.56
CA ALA A 131 7.16 13.95 -0.48
C ALA A 131 6.11 12.83 -0.71
N ALA A 132 5.56 12.25 0.36
CA ALA A 132 4.50 11.25 0.27
C ALA A 132 3.20 11.82 -0.31
N SER A 133 2.89 13.09 0.01
CA SER A 133 1.69 13.76 -0.49
C SER A 133 1.76 14.01 -2.00
N SER A 134 2.94 14.19 -2.58
CA SER A 134 3.09 14.34 -4.04
C SER A 134 2.51 13.16 -4.82
N VAL A 135 2.69 11.93 -4.33
CA VAL A 135 2.10 10.73 -4.96
C VAL A 135 0.57 10.77 -4.86
N GLN A 136 0.02 11.15 -3.70
CA GLN A 136 -1.43 11.24 -3.54
C GLN A 136 -2.05 12.38 -4.35
N VAL A 137 -1.36 13.51 -4.49
CA VAL A 137 -1.77 14.59 -5.39
C VAL A 137 -1.79 14.09 -6.82
N ASN A 138 -0.75 13.38 -7.27
CA ASN A 138 -0.72 12.80 -8.62
C ASN A 138 -1.91 11.85 -8.86
N VAL A 139 -2.22 10.97 -7.91
CA VAL A 139 -3.37 10.06 -8.02
C VAL A 139 -4.69 10.83 -8.06
N VAL A 140 -4.89 11.85 -7.22
CA VAL A 140 -6.12 12.67 -7.21
C VAL A 140 -6.27 13.44 -8.51
N VAL A 141 -5.19 14.05 -9.00
CA VAL A 141 -5.19 14.79 -10.27
C VAL A 141 -5.49 13.85 -11.43
N ASN A 142 -4.81 12.70 -11.52
CA ASN A 142 -5.08 11.70 -12.56
C ASN A 142 -6.50 11.15 -12.48
N SER A 143 -7.02 10.91 -11.27
CA SER A 143 -8.41 10.47 -11.08
C SER A 143 -9.42 11.55 -11.46
N GLY A 144 -9.07 12.83 -11.25
CA GLY A 144 -9.87 13.98 -11.68
C GLY A 144 -9.89 14.15 -13.19
N PHE A 145 -8.78 13.88 -13.88
CA PHE A 145 -8.78 13.83 -15.35
C PHE A 145 -9.56 12.61 -15.88
N ALA A 146 -9.39 11.45 -15.25
CA ALA A 146 -10.13 10.23 -15.60
C ALA A 146 -11.64 10.35 -15.39
N SER A 147 -12.11 11.14 -14.41
CA SER A 147 -13.54 11.36 -14.18
C SER A 147 -14.20 12.20 -15.28
N LEU A 148 -13.44 13.01 -16.01
CA LEU A 148 -13.94 13.78 -17.16
C LEU A 148 -14.22 12.90 -18.39
N LEU A 149 -13.69 11.66 -18.42
CA LEU A 149 -13.83 10.70 -19.51
C LEU A 149 -15.07 9.79 -19.37
N GLY A 150 -15.87 9.94 -18.30
CA GLY A 150 -17.11 9.19 -18.07
C GLY A 150 -17.03 8.17 -16.92
N ASN A 151 -17.99 7.24 -16.87
CA ASN A 151 -18.04 6.19 -15.84
C ASN A 151 -17.19 4.98 -16.27
N GLY A 152 -16.24 4.54 -15.43
CA GLY A 152 -15.37 3.37 -15.71
C GLY A 152 -13.85 3.65 -15.68
N PRO A 153 -13.34 4.72 -16.34
CA PRO A 153 -11.90 4.99 -16.47
C PRO A 153 -11.12 5.12 -15.16
N ILE A 154 -11.76 5.59 -14.09
CA ILE A 154 -11.13 5.66 -12.76
C ILE A 154 -10.79 4.26 -12.24
N THR A 155 -11.68 3.29 -12.44
CA THR A 155 -11.47 1.91 -11.98
C THR A 155 -10.41 1.21 -12.83
N TRP A 156 -10.42 1.41 -14.15
CA TRP A 156 -9.39 0.88 -15.07
C TRP A 156 -8.01 1.44 -14.74
N LEU A 157 -7.92 2.75 -14.55
CA LEU A 157 -6.67 3.41 -14.18
C LEU A 157 -6.13 2.90 -12.84
N GLN A 158 -7.00 2.67 -11.84
CA GLN A 158 -6.58 2.08 -10.57
C GLN A 158 -6.07 0.64 -10.71
N TYR A 159 -6.67 -0.17 -11.59
CA TYR A 159 -6.20 -1.53 -11.87
C TYR A 159 -4.87 -1.55 -12.62
N ALA A 160 -4.72 -0.71 -13.64
CA ALA A 160 -3.46 -0.52 -14.35
C ALA A 160 -2.34 -0.07 -13.39
N PHE A 161 -2.63 0.89 -12.49
CA PHE A 161 -1.67 1.32 -11.45
C PHE A 161 -1.23 0.18 -10.53
N ARG A 162 -2.14 -0.72 -10.14
CA ARG A 162 -1.80 -1.89 -9.33
C ARG A 162 -0.90 -2.88 -10.07
N LEU A 163 -1.17 -3.13 -11.35
CA LEU A 163 -0.32 -3.99 -12.19
C LEU A 163 1.08 -3.39 -12.34
N MET A 164 1.19 -2.07 -12.54
CA MET A 164 2.48 -1.38 -12.60
C MET A 164 3.25 -1.41 -11.26
N GLN A 165 2.54 -1.37 -10.13
CA GLN A 165 3.18 -1.46 -8.81
C GLN A 165 3.83 -2.82 -8.55
N PHE A 166 3.40 -3.89 -9.24
CA PHE A 166 3.95 -5.22 -9.01
C PHE A 166 5.44 -5.33 -9.41
N PRO A 167 5.86 -5.05 -10.66
CA PRO A 167 7.28 -5.03 -11.02
C PRO A 167 8.05 -3.95 -10.27
N LEU A 168 7.44 -2.77 -10.06
CA LEU A 168 8.10 -1.66 -9.39
C LEU A 168 8.44 -2.00 -7.92
N GLY A 169 7.50 -2.61 -7.21
CA GLY A 169 7.69 -3.04 -5.82
C GLY A 169 8.66 -4.22 -5.72
N MET A 170 8.49 -5.23 -6.59
CA MET A 170 9.27 -6.47 -6.54
C MET A 170 10.75 -6.25 -6.90
N PHE A 171 11.04 -5.41 -7.89
CA PHE A 171 12.40 -5.22 -8.38
C PHE A 171 12.97 -3.86 -8.00
N GLY A 172 12.23 -2.78 -8.24
CA GLY A 172 12.71 -1.41 -8.01
C GLY A 172 12.88 -1.09 -6.52
N VAL A 173 11.81 -1.23 -5.74
CA VAL A 173 11.82 -0.93 -4.29
C VAL A 173 12.70 -1.92 -3.53
N ALA A 174 12.62 -3.22 -3.84
CA ALA A 174 13.46 -4.24 -3.23
C ALA A 174 14.96 -3.97 -3.46
N PHE A 175 15.35 -3.60 -4.69
CA PHE A 175 16.73 -3.23 -4.98
C PHE A 175 17.14 -1.95 -4.26
N GLY A 176 16.32 -0.89 -4.35
CA GLY A 176 16.62 0.41 -3.73
C GLY A 176 16.82 0.32 -2.22
N THR A 177 16.00 -0.46 -1.52
CA THR A 177 16.12 -0.65 -0.07
C THR A 177 17.41 -1.37 0.35
N VAL A 178 17.92 -2.29 -0.47
CA VAL A 178 19.16 -3.03 -0.21
C VAL A 178 20.40 -2.27 -0.67
N ALA A 179 20.34 -1.64 -1.84
CA ALA A 179 21.48 -0.98 -2.46
C ALA A 179 21.78 0.40 -1.84
N LEU A 180 20.75 1.14 -1.41
CA LEU A 180 20.93 2.51 -0.92
C LEU A 180 21.85 2.60 0.31
N PRO A 181 21.70 1.76 1.37
CA PRO A 181 22.62 1.79 2.51
C PRO A 181 24.05 1.41 2.13
N MET A 182 24.21 0.49 1.17
CA MET A 182 25.54 0.07 0.69
C MET A 182 26.24 1.19 -0.09
N LEU A 183 25.52 1.80 -1.04
CA LEU A 183 26.01 2.92 -1.84
C LEU A 183 26.30 4.16 -0.98
N ALA A 184 25.45 4.46 0.01
CA ALA A 184 25.67 5.56 0.95
C ALA A 184 26.96 5.37 1.76
N ARG A 185 27.24 4.14 2.21
CA ARG A 185 28.50 3.82 2.90
C ARG A 185 29.72 3.99 1.99
N MET A 186 29.64 3.55 0.73
CA MET A 186 30.73 3.71 -0.24
C MET A 186 31.00 5.19 -0.57
N ALA A 187 29.94 5.98 -0.73
CA ALA A 187 30.04 7.42 -0.95
C ALA A 187 30.68 8.14 0.24
N ALA A 188 30.26 7.80 1.48
CA ALA A 188 30.83 8.37 2.69
C ALA A 188 32.31 7.98 2.90
N ALA A 189 32.73 6.81 2.41
CA ALA A 189 34.11 6.33 2.46
C ALA A 189 34.99 6.87 1.31
N GLY A 190 34.47 7.72 0.42
CA GLY A 190 35.21 8.24 -0.73
C GLY A 190 35.53 7.19 -1.80
N ASN A 191 34.94 6.00 -1.75
CA ASN A 191 35.17 4.93 -2.72
C ASN A 191 34.31 5.13 -3.98
N HIS A 192 34.70 6.10 -4.80
CA HIS A 192 33.96 6.47 -6.01
C HIS A 192 33.93 5.36 -7.07
N GLU A 193 35.01 4.57 -7.19
CA GLU A 193 35.11 3.50 -8.19
C GLU A 193 34.20 2.31 -7.84
N GLY A 194 34.22 1.90 -6.56
CA GLY A 194 33.30 0.88 -6.03
C GLY A 194 31.85 1.32 -6.13
N PHE A 195 31.56 2.59 -5.80
CA PHE A 195 30.22 3.17 -5.96
C PHE A 195 29.73 3.08 -7.40
N ARG A 196 30.54 3.49 -8.38
CA ARG A 196 30.16 3.45 -9.80
C ARG A 196 29.89 2.03 -10.28
N THR A 197 30.74 1.09 -9.87
CA THR A 197 30.65 -0.32 -10.26
C THR A 197 29.39 -0.97 -9.69
N GLU A 198 29.10 -0.78 -8.41
CA GLU A 198 27.91 -1.33 -7.77
C GLU A 198 26.63 -0.65 -8.23
N LEU A 199 26.65 0.66 -8.48
CA LEU A 199 25.52 1.35 -9.08
C LEU A 199 25.21 0.82 -10.49
N ALA A 200 26.23 0.65 -11.34
CA ALA A 200 26.05 0.12 -12.68
C ALA A 200 25.54 -1.33 -12.67
N ARG A 201 26.09 -2.17 -11.79
CA ARG A 201 25.62 -3.56 -11.58
C ARG A 201 24.15 -3.57 -11.14
N GLY A 202 23.81 -2.68 -10.21
CA GLY A 202 22.45 -2.48 -9.73
C GLY A 202 21.46 -2.09 -10.82
N LEU A 203 21.78 -1.03 -11.57
CA LEU A 203 20.96 -0.58 -12.69
C LEU A 203 20.79 -1.66 -13.75
N ARG A 204 21.86 -2.41 -14.05
CA ARG A 204 21.80 -3.52 -15.02
C ARG A 204 20.85 -4.62 -14.56
N LEU A 205 20.89 -5.00 -13.28
CA LEU A 205 19.98 -5.99 -12.71
C LEU A 205 18.53 -5.50 -12.71
N VAL A 206 18.30 -4.24 -12.31
CA VAL A 206 16.95 -3.64 -12.33
C VAL A 206 16.42 -3.64 -13.75
N LEU A 207 17.17 -3.15 -14.74
CA LEU A 207 16.75 -3.12 -16.14
C LEU A 207 16.53 -4.52 -16.72
N LEU A 208 17.41 -5.47 -16.40
CA LEU A 208 17.28 -6.86 -16.85
C LEU A 208 15.98 -7.51 -16.35
N LEU A 209 15.45 -7.08 -15.20
CA LEU A 209 14.22 -7.61 -14.63
C LEU A 209 12.99 -6.79 -15.06
N THR A 210 13.09 -5.47 -15.09
CA THR A 210 11.95 -4.59 -15.39
C THR A 210 11.61 -4.52 -16.87
N VAL A 211 12.60 -4.57 -17.77
CA VAL A 211 12.34 -4.50 -19.23
C VAL A 211 11.55 -5.73 -19.71
N PRO A 212 11.94 -6.99 -19.40
CA PRO A 212 11.14 -8.14 -19.78
C PRO A 212 9.76 -8.16 -19.09
N ALA A 213 9.67 -7.71 -17.84
CA ALA A 213 8.40 -7.60 -17.14
C ALA A 213 7.46 -6.59 -17.82
N ALA A 214 7.98 -5.45 -18.27
CA ALA A 214 7.22 -4.46 -19.02
C ALA A 214 6.75 -5.02 -20.39
N ILE A 215 7.63 -5.69 -21.12
CA ILE A 215 7.28 -6.35 -22.39
C ILE A 215 6.20 -7.42 -22.14
N GLY A 216 6.35 -8.24 -21.10
CA GLY A 216 5.37 -9.26 -20.72
C GLY A 216 4.01 -8.66 -20.37
N LEU A 217 3.99 -7.56 -19.59
CA LEU A 217 2.75 -6.85 -19.26
C LEU A 217 2.10 -6.23 -20.49
N ILE A 218 2.87 -5.70 -21.45
CA ILE A 218 2.34 -5.15 -22.70
C ILE A 218 1.76 -6.26 -23.59
N MET A 219 2.51 -7.34 -23.79
CA MET A 219 2.09 -8.46 -24.66
C MET A 219 0.91 -9.25 -24.08
N LEU A 220 0.85 -9.36 -22.76
CA LEU A 220 -0.20 -10.11 -22.05
C LEU A 220 -1.24 -9.19 -21.40
N ALA A 221 -1.30 -7.90 -21.77
CA ALA A 221 -2.23 -6.95 -21.16
C ALA A 221 -3.68 -7.47 -21.19
N GLY A 222 -4.18 -7.83 -22.37
CA GLY A 222 -5.53 -8.38 -22.54
C GLY A 222 -5.77 -9.64 -21.69
N PRO A 223 -4.94 -10.70 -21.80
CA PRO A 223 -5.08 -11.91 -20.98
C PRO A 223 -4.97 -11.68 -19.46
N ILE A 224 -4.10 -10.78 -19.02
CA ILE A 224 -3.91 -10.49 -17.58
C ILE A 224 -5.13 -9.76 -17.04
N VAL A 225 -5.62 -8.76 -17.77
CA VAL A 225 -6.81 -8.00 -17.39
C VAL A 225 -8.04 -8.90 -17.42
N SER A 226 -8.17 -9.76 -18.43
CA SER A 226 -9.28 -10.71 -18.52
C SER A 226 -9.28 -11.69 -17.35
N VAL A 227 -8.17 -12.36 -17.09
CA VAL A 227 -8.09 -13.35 -16.00
C VAL A 227 -8.27 -12.71 -14.62
N LEU A 228 -7.72 -11.51 -14.39
CA LEU A 228 -7.78 -10.87 -13.07
C LEU A 228 -9.10 -10.14 -12.81
N TYR A 229 -9.71 -9.55 -13.83
CA TYR A 229 -10.83 -8.61 -13.65
C TYR A 229 -12.10 -8.98 -14.41
N GLN A 230 -12.06 -9.85 -15.43
CA GLN A 230 -13.25 -10.29 -16.19
C GLN A 230 -14.06 -11.34 -15.40
N HIS A 231 -14.60 -10.93 -14.25
CA HIS A 231 -15.54 -11.70 -13.46
C HIS A 231 -16.74 -10.82 -13.06
N GLY A 232 -17.96 -11.32 -13.26
CA GLY A 232 -19.20 -10.63 -12.85
C GLY A 232 -19.64 -9.52 -13.83
N ARG A 233 -19.60 -8.25 -13.41
CA ARG A 233 -20.12 -7.09 -14.17
C ARG A 233 -19.09 -6.39 -15.05
N PHE A 234 -17.87 -6.93 -15.15
CA PHE A 234 -16.78 -6.37 -15.96
C PHE A 234 -16.79 -7.07 -17.34
N SER A 235 -17.19 -6.34 -18.37
CA SER A 235 -17.44 -6.89 -19.70
C SER A 235 -16.14 -7.03 -20.51
N ALA A 236 -16.20 -7.79 -21.61
CA ALA A 236 -15.06 -7.92 -22.54
C ALA A 236 -14.64 -6.56 -23.15
N HIS A 237 -15.55 -5.58 -23.21
CA HIS A 237 -15.25 -4.23 -23.67
C HIS A 237 -14.42 -3.46 -22.63
N ASP A 238 -14.70 -3.64 -21.34
CA ASP A 238 -13.96 -2.98 -20.25
C ASP A 238 -12.53 -3.54 -20.14
N ALA A 239 -12.32 -4.80 -20.54
CA ALA A 239 -11.02 -5.46 -20.57
C ALA A 239 -10.12 -5.04 -21.76
N LEU A 240 -10.71 -4.53 -22.85
CA LEU A 240 -9.95 -3.99 -23.99
C LEU A 240 -9.53 -2.53 -23.79
N GLU A 241 -10.26 -1.80 -22.94
CA GLU A 241 -10.01 -0.37 -22.63
C GLU A 241 -9.12 -0.17 -21.38
N THR A 242 -8.75 -1.24 -20.67
CA THR A 242 -7.86 -1.23 -19.49
C THR A 242 -6.44 -1.65 -19.86
#